data_AF-A0A0D9WKE0-F1
#
_entry.id   AF-A0A0D9WKE0-F1
#
_cell.length_a   1.000
_cell.length_b   1.000
_cell.length_c   1.000
_cell.angle_alpha   90.00
_cell.angle_beta   90.00
_cell.angle_gamma   90.00
#
_symmetry.space_group_name_H-M   'P 1'
#
loop_
_entity.id
_entity.type
_entity.pdbx_description
1 polymer ?
#
loop_
_entity_poly.entity_id
_entity_poly.type
_entity_poly.pdbx_seq_one_letter_code
_entity_poly.pdbx_strand_id
1 'polypeptide(L)'
;MGNVQHKTIPLKLKRLAPDHVRFLWALSIVQSRSVNLKLRMGAFIQDANVLAPYADMLNHSPDANCFLHWRFKDRMLEVMIKAGHAIKKGDEMTIDYMSGVNSSFMERYGFSSPTNPWELLNFSSDAKIHLDSFLSVFNIAGLHDELYHNSALTLGENTFVDGGVVAAARTLPTWSDGDVPAIPSVERKSAQALQEECQTMLESFSTTIQQDQDILDSDGHIRRTREIAIKYRLHRKLLLQKIIDALDIYQDRILF
;
A
#
# COMPACT_ATOMS: atom_id res chain seq x y z
N MET A 1 -40.24 -13.46 -12.21
CA MET A 1 -38.92 -14.03 -12.57
C MET A 1 -38.24 -13.04 -13.50
N GLY A 2 -37.32 -12.23 -12.98
CA GLY A 2 -36.70 -11.14 -13.74
C GLY A 2 -35.63 -11.67 -14.70
N ASN A 3 -35.76 -11.33 -15.98
CA ASN A 3 -34.78 -11.60 -17.03
C ASN A 3 -33.44 -10.95 -16.68
N VAL A 4 -32.46 -11.75 -16.25
CA VAL A 4 -31.07 -11.33 -16.17
C VAL A 4 -30.53 -11.32 -17.60
N GLN A 5 -30.36 -10.13 -18.18
CA GLN A 5 -29.68 -9.97 -19.46
C GLN A 5 -28.26 -10.56 -19.36
N HIS A 6 -28.03 -11.64 -20.09
CA HIS A 6 -26.70 -12.23 -20.25
C HIS A 6 -25.80 -11.23 -20.98
N LYS A 7 -24.94 -10.53 -20.24
CA LYS A 7 -23.84 -9.74 -20.83
C LYS A 7 -23.02 -10.63 -21.74
N THR A 8 -22.72 -10.17 -22.94
CA THR A 8 -21.96 -10.89 -23.97
C THR A 8 -20.53 -11.13 -23.47
N ILE A 9 -20.19 -12.39 -23.20
CA ILE A 9 -18.90 -12.79 -22.63
C ILE A 9 -17.87 -12.99 -23.75
N PRO A 10 -16.62 -12.52 -23.58
CA PRO A 10 -15.54 -12.77 -24.55
C PRO A 10 -15.39 -14.26 -24.88
N LEU A 11 -15.37 -14.60 -26.17
CA LEU A 11 -15.27 -15.99 -26.67
C LEU A 11 -14.06 -16.76 -26.12
N LYS A 12 -12.96 -16.05 -25.79
CA LYS A 12 -11.77 -16.66 -25.19
C LYS A 12 -12.06 -17.29 -23.82
N LEU A 13 -12.88 -16.66 -22.98
CA LEU A 13 -13.23 -17.19 -21.65
C LEU A 13 -14.12 -18.44 -21.75
N LYS A 14 -15.08 -18.45 -22.68
CA LYS A 14 -15.93 -19.63 -22.93
C LYS A 14 -15.15 -20.87 -23.39
N ARG A 15 -14.01 -20.68 -24.05
CA ARG A 15 -13.13 -21.77 -24.50
C ARG A 15 -12.29 -22.36 -23.37
N LEU A 16 -11.92 -21.55 -22.38
CA LEU A 16 -11.10 -21.98 -21.23
C LEU A 16 -11.93 -22.70 -20.17
N ALA A 17 -13.21 -22.33 -20.03
CA ALA A 17 -14.13 -22.99 -19.12
C ALA A 17 -15.57 -22.91 -19.64
N PRO A 18 -16.31 -24.04 -19.69
CA PRO A 18 -17.74 -24.04 -20.05
C PRO A 18 -18.59 -23.17 -19.11
N ASP A 19 -18.20 -23.06 -17.84
CA ASP A 19 -18.81 -22.20 -16.83
C ASP A 19 -17.86 -21.04 -16.47
N HIS A 20 -18.12 -19.88 -17.08
CA HIS A 20 -17.36 -18.67 -16.85
C HIS A 20 -17.44 -18.14 -15.41
N VAL A 21 -18.54 -18.39 -14.69
CA VAL A 21 -18.70 -17.91 -13.30
C VAL A 21 -17.77 -18.71 -12.40
N ARG A 22 -17.75 -20.04 -12.57
CA ARG A 22 -16.80 -20.90 -11.85
C ARG A 22 -15.35 -20.57 -12.18
N PHE A 23 -15.05 -20.26 -13.44
CA PHE A 23 -13.70 -19.86 -13.84
C PHE A 23 -13.28 -18.56 -13.17
N LEU A 24 -14.13 -17.53 -13.20
CA LEU A 24 -13.83 -16.26 -12.53
C LEU A 24 -13.67 -16.45 -11.02
N TRP A 25 -14.54 -17.24 -10.38
CA TRP A 25 -14.39 -17.57 -8.98
C TRP A 25 -13.05 -18.27 -8.68
N ALA A 26 -12.70 -19.31 -9.45
CA ALA A 26 -11.45 -20.04 -9.25
C ALA A 26 -10.22 -19.15 -9.48
N LEU A 27 -10.24 -18.32 -10.52
CA LEU A 27 -9.19 -17.35 -10.80
C LEU A 27 -9.05 -16.33 -9.66
N SER A 28 -10.16 -15.79 -9.16
CA SER A 28 -10.16 -14.88 -8.02
C SER A 28 -9.60 -15.54 -6.75
N ILE A 29 -9.91 -16.81 -6.48
CA ILE A 29 -9.32 -17.55 -5.36
C ILE A 29 -7.81 -17.67 -5.53
N VAL A 30 -7.33 -18.13 -6.70
CA VAL A 30 -5.90 -18.29 -6.94
C VAL A 30 -5.18 -16.94 -6.85
N GLN A 31 -5.72 -15.87 -7.42
CA GLN A 31 -5.10 -14.54 -7.40
C GLN A 31 -5.03 -13.93 -6.00
N SER A 32 -6.05 -14.14 -5.16
CA SER A 32 -6.16 -13.51 -3.84
C SER A 32 -5.62 -14.35 -2.68
N ARG A 33 -5.46 -15.67 -2.84
CA ARG A 33 -5.08 -16.59 -1.75
C ARG A 33 -3.81 -17.39 -2.02
N SER A 34 -3.28 -17.39 -3.24
CA SER A 34 -2.02 -18.09 -3.51
C SER A 34 -0.82 -17.32 -2.97
N VAL A 35 0.15 -18.05 -2.45
CA VAL A 35 1.42 -17.51 -1.98
C VAL A 35 2.55 -18.03 -2.87
N ASN A 36 3.45 -17.12 -3.25
CA ASN A 36 4.64 -17.47 -4.01
C ASN A 36 5.73 -17.96 -3.05
N LEU A 37 6.16 -19.21 -3.20
CA LEU A 37 7.16 -19.82 -2.33
C LEU A 37 8.24 -20.52 -3.14
N LYS A 38 9.48 -20.41 -2.66
CA LYS A 38 10.59 -21.24 -3.12
C LYS A 38 10.58 -22.56 -2.36
N LEU A 39 9.98 -23.58 -2.96
CA LEU A 39 9.88 -24.90 -2.35
C LEU A 39 11.12 -25.72 -2.69
N ARG A 40 11.86 -26.11 -1.65
CA ARG A 40 12.92 -27.12 -1.77
C ARG A 40 12.34 -28.51 -1.56
N MET A 41 12.49 -29.37 -2.56
CA MET A 41 12.10 -30.79 -2.54
C MET A 41 13.34 -31.65 -2.85
N GLY A 42 14.05 -32.09 -1.81
CA GLY A 42 15.32 -32.80 -1.95
C GLY A 42 16.41 -31.89 -2.55
N ALA A 43 16.93 -32.27 -3.73
CA ALA A 43 17.93 -31.50 -4.46
C ALA A 43 17.32 -30.39 -5.34
N PHE A 44 16.00 -30.37 -5.53
CA PHE A 44 15.32 -29.41 -6.40
C PHE A 44 14.80 -28.20 -5.62
N ILE A 45 14.92 -27.02 -6.22
CA ILE A 45 14.30 -25.77 -5.75
C ILE A 45 13.38 -25.31 -6.89
N GLN A 46 12.11 -25.05 -6.55
CA GLN A 46 11.10 -24.62 -7.51
C GLN A 46 10.33 -23.41 -6.96
N ASP A 47 10.12 -22.41 -7.80
CA ASP A 47 9.14 -21.36 -7.54
C ASP A 47 7.73 -21.94 -7.75
N ALA A 48 6.90 -21.88 -6.72
CA ALA A 48 5.56 -22.43 -6.74
C ALA A 48 4.53 -21.42 -6.22
N ASN A 49 3.35 -21.40 -6.84
CA ASN A 49 2.15 -20.77 -6.30
C ASN A 49 1.40 -21.81 -5.48
N VAL A 50 1.24 -21.57 -4.18
CA VAL A 50 0.66 -22.51 -3.24
C VAL A 50 -0.63 -21.95 -2.66
N LEU A 51 -1.71 -22.74 -2.69
CA LEU A 51 -2.88 -22.51 -1.83
C LEU A 51 -2.66 -23.26 -0.53
N ALA A 52 -2.53 -22.54 0.57
CA ALA A 52 -2.20 -23.09 1.88
C ALA A 52 -3.36 -22.87 2.85
N PRO A 53 -4.20 -23.90 3.11
CA PRO A 53 -5.32 -23.78 4.04
C PRO A 53 -4.87 -23.27 5.41
N TYR A 54 -5.70 -22.47 6.06
CA TYR A 54 -5.45 -21.77 7.32
C TYR A 54 -4.46 -20.61 7.21
N ALA A 55 -3.31 -20.81 6.55
CA ALA A 55 -2.36 -19.73 6.32
C ALA A 55 -2.94 -18.63 5.40
N ASP A 56 -3.79 -19.02 4.45
CA ASP A 56 -4.49 -18.12 3.53
C ASP A 56 -5.57 -17.24 4.21
N MET A 57 -5.91 -17.51 5.47
CA MET A 57 -6.84 -16.69 6.27
C MET A 57 -6.17 -15.49 6.93
N LEU A 58 -4.83 -15.44 6.97
CA LEU A 58 -4.08 -14.31 7.52
C LEU A 58 -4.25 -13.09 6.63
N ASN A 59 -4.63 -11.95 7.21
CA ASN A 59 -4.82 -10.71 6.48
C ASN A 59 -3.48 -9.99 6.22
N HIS A 60 -3.53 -9.01 5.31
CA HIS A 60 -2.40 -8.14 5.02
C HIS A 60 -2.18 -7.09 6.11
N SER A 61 -0.92 -6.89 6.50
CA SER A 61 -0.46 -5.66 7.14
C SER A 61 0.88 -5.23 6.54
N PRO A 62 1.11 -3.93 6.29
CA PRO A 62 2.45 -3.44 5.93
C PRO A 62 3.45 -3.62 7.07
N ASP A 63 2.98 -3.63 8.32
CA ASP A 63 3.75 -3.98 9.51
C ASP A 63 3.34 -5.37 10.01
N ALA A 64 3.54 -6.37 9.14
CA ALA A 64 3.11 -7.72 9.43
C ALA A 64 3.89 -8.35 10.58
N ASN A 65 3.19 -8.86 11.59
CA ASN A 65 3.77 -9.55 12.74
C ASN A 65 4.16 -11.02 12.48
N CYS A 66 3.74 -11.60 11.35
CA CYS A 66 4.05 -12.97 10.95
C CYS A 66 4.69 -13.03 9.55
N PHE A 67 5.32 -14.16 9.25
CA PHE A 67 5.79 -14.52 7.92
C PHE A 67 5.62 -16.02 7.66
N LEU A 68 5.64 -16.41 6.39
CA LEU A 68 5.53 -17.80 5.96
C LEU A 68 6.92 -18.41 5.76
N HIS A 69 7.16 -19.57 6.35
CA HIS A 69 8.41 -20.30 6.27
C HIS A 69 8.19 -21.71 5.71
N TRP A 70 8.92 -22.09 4.65
CA TRP A 70 8.94 -23.45 4.14
C TRP A 70 9.99 -24.30 4.86
N ARG A 71 9.56 -25.18 5.76
CA ARG A 71 10.44 -26.16 6.41
C ARG A 71 10.69 -27.35 5.48
N PHE A 72 11.79 -27.28 4.75
CA PHE A 72 12.12 -28.24 3.68
C PHE A 72 12.26 -29.69 4.16
N LYS A 73 12.78 -29.94 5.37
CA LYS A 73 13.03 -31.29 5.89
C LYS A 73 11.73 -32.08 6.03
N ASP A 74 10.69 -31.39 6.47
CA ASP A 74 9.40 -31.97 6.82
C ASP A 74 8.33 -31.67 5.77
N ARG A 75 8.69 -30.87 4.75
CA ARG A 75 7.81 -30.37 3.70
C ARG A 75 6.56 -29.72 4.28
N MET A 76 6.77 -28.83 5.24
CA MET A 76 5.71 -28.16 5.98
C MET A 76 5.81 -26.65 5.79
N LEU A 77 4.67 -26.00 5.55
CA LEU A 77 4.55 -24.55 5.63
C LEU A 77 4.24 -24.14 7.07
N GLU A 78 5.01 -23.21 7.61
CA GLU A 78 4.88 -22.70 8.97
C GLU A 78 4.57 -21.22 8.94
N VAL A 79 3.68 -20.78 9.85
CA VAL A 79 3.46 -19.37 10.15
C VAL A 79 4.33 -19.04 11.35
N MET A 80 5.33 -18.19 11.15
CA MET A 80 6.29 -17.81 12.17
C MET A 80 6.09 -16.35 12.57
N ILE A 81 6.24 -16.05 13.86
CA ILE A 81 6.21 -14.67 14.37
C ILE A 81 7.53 -13.98 14.02
N LYS A 82 7.47 -12.76 13.50
CA LYS A 82 8.67 -11.95 13.23
C LYS A 82 9.37 -11.59 14.54
N ALA A 83 10.70 -11.55 14.51
CA ALA A 83 11.47 -11.08 15.65
C ALA A 83 11.05 -9.65 16.04
N GLY A 84 11.07 -9.35 17.34
CA GLY A 84 10.62 -8.06 17.88
C GLY A 84 9.11 -7.90 18.02
N HIS A 85 8.31 -8.82 17.46
CA HIS A 85 6.86 -8.79 17.61
C HIS A 85 6.39 -9.73 18.73
N ALA A 86 5.38 -9.30 19.49
CA ALA A 86 4.66 -10.13 20.44
C ALA A 86 3.19 -10.20 20.01
N ILE A 87 2.59 -11.39 20.11
CA ILE A 87 1.18 -11.61 19.76
C ILE A 87 0.47 -12.11 21.02
N LYS A 88 -0.45 -11.30 21.55
CA LYS A 88 -1.27 -11.62 22.71
C LYS A 88 -2.58 -12.27 22.28
N LYS A 89 -3.25 -12.92 23.23
CA LYS A 89 -4.59 -13.47 22.99
C LYS A 89 -5.55 -12.33 22.58
N GLY A 90 -6.12 -12.44 21.39
CA GLY A 90 -7.03 -11.45 20.83
C GLY A 90 -6.40 -10.58 19.75
N ASP A 91 -5.07 -10.58 19.63
CA ASP A 91 -4.36 -9.87 18.56
C ASP A 91 -4.54 -10.60 17.23
N GLU A 92 -4.69 -9.84 16.15
CA GLU A 92 -4.74 -10.38 14.81
C GLU A 92 -3.33 -10.80 14.34
N MET A 93 -3.22 -11.98 13.74
CA MET A 93 -2.01 -12.42 13.05
C MET A 93 -2.08 -11.97 11.59
N THR A 94 -1.06 -11.27 11.11
CA THR A 94 -1.03 -10.69 9.76
C THR A 94 0.28 -11.04 9.06
N ILE A 95 0.22 -11.17 7.74
CA ILE A 95 1.39 -11.35 6.86
C ILE A 95 1.49 -10.17 5.89
N ASP A 96 2.67 -9.95 5.32
CA ASP A 96 2.79 -9.03 4.20
C ASP A 96 2.43 -9.77 2.91
N TYR A 97 1.46 -9.25 2.17
CA TYR A 97 1.02 -9.86 0.90
C TYR A 97 1.96 -9.48 -0.22
N MET A 98 2.41 -8.22 -0.23
CA MET A 98 3.35 -7.67 -1.20
C MET A 98 3.68 -6.21 -0.87
N SER A 99 4.88 -5.83 -1.28
CA SER A 99 5.29 -4.45 -1.49
C SER A 99 4.64 -3.87 -2.75
N GLY A 100 3.35 -3.49 -2.68
CA GLY A 100 2.57 -3.09 -3.85
C GLY A 100 1.69 -1.86 -3.64
N VAL A 101 1.44 -1.12 -4.72
CA VAL A 101 0.49 0.01 -4.78
C VAL A 101 -0.96 -0.47 -4.61
N ASN A 102 -1.86 0.42 -4.17
CA ASN A 102 -3.27 0.08 -3.95
C ASN A 102 -3.98 -0.39 -5.23
N SER A 103 -3.56 0.01 -6.42
CA SER A 103 -4.14 -0.52 -7.67
C SER A 103 -3.93 -2.03 -7.79
N SER A 104 -2.75 -2.54 -7.39
CA SER A 104 -2.46 -3.97 -7.31
C SER A 104 -3.30 -4.67 -6.24
N PHE A 105 -3.48 -4.03 -5.07
CA PHE A 105 -4.35 -4.59 -4.03
C PHE A 105 -5.81 -4.66 -4.46
N MET A 106 -6.30 -3.65 -5.17
CA MET A 106 -7.63 -3.62 -5.73
C MET A 106 -7.85 -4.70 -6.78
N GLU A 107 -6.88 -4.88 -7.69
CA GLU A 107 -6.97 -5.89 -8.75
C GLU A 107 -6.95 -7.32 -8.19
N ARG A 108 -6.08 -7.59 -7.21
CA ARG A 108 -5.82 -8.95 -6.72
C ARG A 108 -6.66 -9.37 -5.52
N TYR A 109 -6.90 -8.44 -4.58
CA TYR A 109 -7.49 -8.75 -3.28
C TYR A 109 -8.80 -7.98 -3.00
N GLY A 110 -9.08 -6.93 -3.76
CA GLY A 110 -10.31 -6.14 -3.61
C GLY A 110 -10.31 -5.26 -2.36
N PHE A 111 -9.15 -4.72 -1.98
CA PHE A 111 -9.05 -3.70 -0.93
C PHE A 111 -7.99 -2.65 -1.29
N SER A 112 -7.95 -1.59 -0.50
CA SER A 112 -6.88 -0.59 -0.48
C SER A 112 -6.64 -0.14 0.96
N SER A 113 -5.48 0.42 1.23
CA SER A 113 -5.10 0.96 2.54
C SER A 113 -4.80 2.46 2.45
N PRO A 114 -5.30 3.29 3.38
CA PRO A 114 -4.99 4.72 3.44
C PRO A 114 -3.54 4.99 3.85
N THR A 115 -2.88 4.02 4.50
CA THR A 115 -1.51 4.13 5.01
C THR A 115 -0.59 3.12 4.33
N ASN A 116 -0.83 2.82 3.04
CA ASN A 116 0.02 1.92 2.26
C ASN A 116 1.40 2.57 2.02
N PRO A 117 2.51 2.05 2.58
CA PRO A 117 3.85 2.63 2.40
C PRO A 117 4.42 2.49 0.99
N TRP A 118 3.77 1.70 0.14
CA TRP A 118 4.20 1.45 -1.25
C TRP A 118 3.35 2.19 -2.27
N GLU A 119 2.43 3.07 -1.85
CA GLU A 119 1.65 3.86 -2.79
C GLU A 119 2.55 4.83 -3.57
N LEU A 120 2.25 5.01 -4.86
CA LEU A 120 3.02 5.88 -5.75
C LEU A 120 2.10 6.87 -6.47
N LEU A 121 2.60 8.09 -6.62
CA LEU A 121 2.03 9.18 -7.38
C LEU A 121 3.04 9.66 -8.42
N ASN A 122 2.52 10.15 -9.54
CA ASN A 122 3.34 10.70 -10.60
C ASN A 122 3.24 12.22 -10.52
N PHE A 123 4.37 12.86 -10.23
CA PHE A 123 4.52 14.31 -10.33
C PHE A 123 5.02 14.67 -11.74
N SER A 124 4.52 15.78 -12.23
CA SER A 124 4.84 16.36 -13.53
C SER A 124 5.71 17.61 -13.42
N SER A 125 5.77 18.22 -12.22
CA SER A 125 6.65 19.34 -11.93
C SER A 125 8.12 18.94 -11.94
N ASP A 126 8.97 19.86 -12.38
CA ASP A 126 10.43 19.75 -12.27
C ASP A 126 10.94 20.03 -10.84
N ALA A 127 10.05 20.40 -9.91
CA ALA A 127 10.37 20.65 -8.51
C ALA A 127 10.90 19.38 -7.84
N LYS A 128 12.01 19.52 -7.11
CA LYS A 128 12.62 18.42 -6.35
C LYS A 128 13.02 18.88 -4.97
N ILE A 129 12.91 17.99 -4.00
CA ILE A 129 13.41 18.19 -2.64
C ILE A 129 14.58 17.25 -2.35
N HIS A 130 15.41 17.62 -1.39
CA HIS A 130 16.52 16.78 -0.96
C HIS A 130 15.99 15.57 -0.16
N LEU A 131 16.31 14.36 -0.60
CA LEU A 131 15.78 13.13 0.02
C LEU A 131 16.22 13.02 1.49
N ASP A 132 17.51 13.15 1.78
CA ASP A 132 18.01 12.93 3.14
C ASP A 132 17.52 14.00 4.12
N SER A 133 17.31 15.23 3.64
CA SER A 133 16.71 16.29 4.44
C SER A 133 15.27 15.94 4.82
N PHE A 134 14.49 15.45 3.85
CA PHE A 134 13.12 15.02 4.09
C PHE A 134 13.07 13.84 5.07
N LEU A 135 13.89 12.80 4.84
CA LEU A 135 13.98 11.64 5.72
C LEU A 135 14.37 12.02 7.15
N SER A 136 15.32 12.95 7.31
CA SER A 136 15.77 13.47 8.60
C SER A 136 14.64 14.15 9.38
N VAL A 137 13.83 14.99 8.73
CA VAL A 137 12.69 15.69 9.37
C VAL A 137 11.69 14.71 9.98
N PHE A 138 11.49 13.54 9.36
CA PHE A 138 10.55 12.51 9.80
C PHE A 138 11.20 11.35 10.54
N ASN A 139 12.52 11.41 10.78
CA ASN A 139 13.28 10.32 11.41
C ASN A 139 13.02 8.96 10.73
N ILE A 140 13.02 8.99 9.40
CA ILE A 140 12.94 7.80 8.54
C ILE A 140 14.36 7.42 8.16
N ALA A 141 14.69 6.14 8.26
CA ALA A 141 16.00 5.61 7.91
C ALA A 141 15.85 4.45 6.92
N GLY A 142 16.94 4.12 6.24
CA GLY A 142 17.01 3.01 5.30
C GLY A 142 17.25 3.45 3.86
N LEU A 143 17.39 2.46 2.98
CA LEU A 143 17.46 2.68 1.54
C LEU A 143 16.04 2.90 1.00
N HIS A 144 15.92 3.47 -0.20
CA HIS A 144 14.62 3.77 -0.83
C HIS A 144 13.63 2.58 -0.81
N ASP A 145 14.15 1.36 -1.02
CA ASP A 145 13.37 0.12 -1.04
C ASP A 145 13.12 -0.47 0.36
N GLU A 146 13.81 0.02 1.40
CA GLU A 146 13.78 -0.51 2.76
C GLU A 146 13.60 0.61 3.80
N LEU A 147 12.85 1.66 3.47
CA LEU A 147 12.55 2.74 4.41
C LEU A 147 11.77 2.21 5.61
N TYR A 148 12.28 2.48 6.81
CA TYR A 148 11.62 2.19 8.08
C TYR A 148 11.59 3.44 8.97
N HIS A 149 10.51 3.59 9.72
CA HIS A 149 10.38 4.66 10.71
C HIS A 149 10.89 4.17 12.07
N ASN A 150 11.84 4.89 12.65
CA ASN A 150 12.35 4.55 13.98
C ASN A 150 11.51 5.24 15.07
N SER A 151 10.48 4.55 15.55
CA SER A 151 9.59 5.03 16.61
C SER A 151 10.28 5.15 17.99
N ALA A 152 11.49 4.61 18.17
CA ALA A 152 12.19 4.66 19.46
C ALA A 152 12.90 6.01 19.71
N LEU A 153 13.17 6.79 18.66
CA LEU A 153 13.83 8.11 18.77
C LEU A 153 12.83 9.26 18.84
N THR A 154 11.55 9.03 18.55
CA THR A 154 10.48 10.00 18.78
C THR A 154 10.06 9.93 20.25
N LEU A 155 10.64 10.80 21.08
CA LEU A 155 10.14 11.06 22.43
C LEU A 155 8.73 11.70 22.36
N GLY A 156 7.70 10.86 22.20
CA GLY A 156 6.30 11.25 22.21
C GLY A 156 5.41 10.39 21.28
N GLU A 157 4.12 10.35 21.58
CA GLU A 157 3.05 9.72 20.78
C GLU A 157 2.83 10.45 19.43
N ASN A 158 3.87 10.64 18.63
CA ASN A 158 3.73 11.35 17.36
C ASN A 158 3.21 10.38 16.29
N THR A 159 1.90 10.17 16.28
CA THR A 159 1.18 9.27 15.34
C THR A 159 1.18 9.76 13.89
N PHE A 160 1.81 10.90 13.60
CA PHE A 160 1.84 11.45 12.25
C PHE A 160 2.62 10.57 11.27
N VAL A 161 3.76 10.01 11.69
CA VAL A 161 4.60 9.20 10.80
C VAL A 161 4.04 7.78 10.72
N ASP A 162 3.27 7.54 9.67
CA ASP A 162 2.69 6.26 9.30
C ASP A 162 3.19 5.84 7.90
N GLY A 163 2.64 4.76 7.37
CA GLY A 163 2.97 4.32 6.01
C GLY A 163 2.69 5.39 4.95
N GLY A 164 1.77 6.32 5.15
CA GLY A 164 1.53 7.42 4.22
C GLY A 164 2.73 8.38 4.10
N VAL A 165 3.46 8.63 5.18
CA VAL A 165 4.70 9.45 5.14
C VAL A 165 5.84 8.68 4.48
N VAL A 166 5.92 7.37 4.68
CA VAL A 166 6.88 6.52 3.96
C VAL A 166 6.58 6.51 2.46
N ALA A 167 5.30 6.45 2.07
CA ALA A 167 4.89 6.59 0.68
C ALA A 167 5.23 7.98 0.13
N ALA A 168 5.05 9.05 0.93
CA ALA A 168 5.49 10.40 0.57
C ALA A 168 6.99 10.45 0.23
N ALA A 169 7.84 9.88 1.08
CA ALA A 169 9.28 9.83 0.85
C ALA A 169 9.68 9.10 -0.44
N ARG A 170 8.92 8.08 -0.85
CA ARG A 170 9.16 7.30 -2.09
C ARG A 170 8.61 7.96 -3.35
N THR A 171 7.55 8.76 -3.21
CA THR A 171 6.83 9.30 -4.36
C THR A 171 7.24 10.71 -4.72
N LEU A 172 7.75 11.49 -3.76
CA LEU A 172 8.16 12.85 -4.00
C LEU A 172 9.37 12.86 -4.94
N PRO A 173 9.43 13.77 -5.92
CA PRO A 173 10.62 13.92 -6.74
C PRO A 173 11.78 14.38 -5.85
N THR A 174 12.85 13.59 -5.80
CA THR A 174 14.01 13.92 -4.98
C THR A 174 15.33 13.87 -5.75
N TRP A 175 16.36 14.42 -5.12
CA TRP A 175 17.77 14.25 -5.47
C TRP A 175 18.54 13.82 -4.22
N SER A 176 19.63 13.05 -4.41
CA SER A 176 20.41 12.48 -3.30
C SER A 176 21.93 12.42 -3.53
N ASP A 177 22.47 12.89 -4.66
CA ASP A 177 23.91 12.80 -4.99
C ASP A 177 24.55 14.14 -5.41
N GLY A 178 25.76 14.45 -4.89
CA GLY A 178 26.78 15.27 -5.59
C GLY A 178 26.99 16.75 -5.22
N ASP A 179 27.46 17.04 -3.99
CA ASP A 179 28.19 18.26 -3.58
C ASP A 179 27.43 19.56 -3.24
N VAL A 180 26.09 19.60 -3.23
CA VAL A 180 25.37 20.81 -2.79
C VAL A 180 24.49 20.50 -1.58
N PRO A 181 24.66 21.18 -0.43
CA PRO A 181 23.72 21.05 0.67
C PRO A 181 22.34 21.54 0.24
N ALA A 182 21.29 20.96 0.83
CA ALA A 182 19.94 21.47 0.66
C ALA A 182 19.91 22.97 1.01
N ILE A 183 19.38 23.81 0.11
CA ILE A 183 19.24 25.25 0.35
C ILE A 183 17.79 25.51 0.77
N PRO A 184 17.50 25.95 2.01
CA PRO A 184 16.12 26.04 2.51
C PRO A 184 15.20 26.89 1.66
N SER A 185 15.70 27.99 1.08
CA SER A 185 14.88 28.85 0.23
C SER A 185 14.45 28.14 -1.05
N VAL A 186 15.35 27.34 -1.64
CA VAL A 186 15.06 26.52 -2.83
C VAL A 186 14.15 25.36 -2.46
N GLU A 187 14.45 24.66 -1.37
CA GLU A 187 13.66 23.53 -0.87
C GLU A 187 12.25 23.94 -0.50
N ARG A 188 12.05 25.08 0.17
CA ARG A 188 10.71 25.61 0.47
C ARG A 188 9.95 25.94 -0.80
N LYS A 189 10.61 26.56 -1.79
CA LYS A 189 9.97 26.86 -3.08
C LYS A 189 9.60 25.58 -3.84
N SER A 190 10.47 24.57 -3.84
CA SER A 190 10.18 23.26 -4.42
C SER A 190 9.03 22.56 -3.69
N ALA A 191 9.03 22.58 -2.36
CA ALA A 191 7.95 22.00 -1.56
C ALA A 191 6.61 22.68 -1.83
N GLN A 192 6.57 24.01 -1.93
CA GLN A 192 5.36 24.76 -2.33
C GLN A 192 4.86 24.35 -3.71
N ALA A 193 5.75 24.23 -4.70
CA ALA A 193 5.36 23.79 -6.05
C ALA A 193 4.79 22.35 -6.05
N LEU A 194 5.36 21.45 -5.23
CA LEU A 194 4.84 20.09 -5.07
C LEU A 194 3.50 20.06 -4.32
N GLN A 195 3.29 20.96 -3.34
CA GLN A 195 2.01 21.13 -2.67
C GLN A 195 0.91 21.64 -3.61
N GLU A 196 1.21 22.66 -4.42
CA GLU A 196 0.30 23.18 -5.44
C GLU A 196 -0.09 22.09 -6.45
N GLU A 197 0.88 21.24 -6.85
CA GLU A 197 0.58 20.10 -7.71
C GLU A 197 -0.34 19.08 -7.01
N CYS A 198 -0.09 18.76 -5.73
CA CYS A 198 -0.97 17.88 -4.95
C CYS A 198 -2.40 18.45 -4.82
N GLN A 199 -2.52 19.77 -4.61
CA GLN A 199 -3.82 20.46 -4.56
C GLN A 199 -4.53 20.38 -5.91
N THR A 200 -3.82 20.62 -7.01
CA THR A 200 -4.37 20.46 -8.37
C THR A 200 -4.84 19.03 -8.62
N MET A 201 -4.07 18.02 -8.16
CA MET A 201 -4.48 16.62 -8.24
C MET A 201 -5.74 16.35 -7.40
N LEU A 202 -5.87 16.93 -6.19
CA LEU A 202 -7.06 16.82 -5.35
C LEU A 202 -8.30 17.45 -6.01
N GLU A 203 -8.15 18.62 -6.61
CA GLU A 203 -9.22 19.34 -7.32
C GLU A 203 -9.69 18.60 -8.58
N SER A 204 -8.82 17.79 -9.19
CA SER A 204 -9.18 16.96 -10.35
C SER A 204 -10.20 15.86 -10.05
N PHE A 205 -10.39 15.51 -8.76
CA PHE A 205 -11.40 14.53 -8.36
C PHE A 205 -12.80 15.13 -8.41
N SER A 206 -13.77 14.35 -8.91
CA SER A 206 -15.18 14.75 -8.94
C SER A 206 -15.86 14.82 -7.57
N THR A 207 -15.16 14.46 -6.49
CA THR A 207 -15.69 14.40 -5.12
C THR A 207 -14.60 14.75 -4.12
N THR A 208 -14.97 15.42 -3.02
CA THR A 208 -14.05 15.77 -1.93
C THR A 208 -13.83 14.60 -0.96
N ILE A 209 -12.85 14.74 -0.06
CA ILE A 209 -12.62 13.78 1.04
C ILE A 209 -13.88 13.68 1.91
N GLN A 210 -14.44 14.83 2.32
CA GLN A 210 -15.64 14.85 3.17
C GLN A 210 -16.83 14.16 2.51
N GLN A 211 -17.07 14.44 1.21
CA GLN A 211 -18.17 13.79 0.48
C GLN A 211 -18.01 12.27 0.43
N ASP A 212 -16.79 11.77 0.25
CA ASP A 212 -16.55 10.33 0.25
C ASP A 212 -16.74 9.70 1.62
N GLN A 213 -16.30 10.39 2.67
CA GLN A 213 -16.50 9.98 4.05
C GLN A 213 -18.00 9.94 4.39
N ASP A 214 -18.75 11.00 4.04
CA ASP A 214 -20.21 11.06 4.22
C ASP A 214 -20.94 9.93 3.49
N ILE A 215 -20.49 9.56 2.29
CA ILE A 215 -21.07 8.41 1.57
C ILE A 215 -20.78 7.11 2.33
N LEU A 216 -19.56 6.91 2.83
CA LEU A 216 -19.20 5.69 3.56
C LEU A 216 -19.89 5.60 4.92
N ASP A 217 -20.12 6.74 5.58
CA ASP A 217 -20.75 6.82 6.90
C ASP A 217 -22.28 6.83 6.82
N SER A 218 -22.86 6.99 5.64
CA SER A 218 -24.31 6.94 5.47
C SER A 218 -24.88 5.58 5.86
N ASP A 219 -25.95 5.57 6.66
CA ASP A 219 -26.64 4.35 7.14
C ASP A 219 -27.28 3.50 6.02
N GLY A 220 -27.17 3.93 4.76
CA GLY A 220 -27.69 3.22 3.61
C GLY A 220 -26.87 1.97 3.30
N HIS A 221 -27.53 0.86 2.97
CA HIS A 221 -26.84 -0.36 2.54
C HIS A 221 -26.09 -0.13 1.21
N ILE A 222 -24.79 0.13 1.28
CA ILE A 222 -23.91 0.24 0.11
C ILE A 222 -23.42 -1.14 -0.29
N ARG A 223 -23.50 -1.47 -1.58
CA ARG A 223 -22.92 -2.71 -2.11
C ARG A 223 -21.41 -2.72 -1.85
N ARG A 224 -20.86 -3.83 -1.35
CA ARG A 224 -19.42 -3.97 -1.04
C ARG A 224 -18.48 -3.50 -2.15
N THR A 225 -18.79 -3.79 -3.42
CA THR A 225 -17.99 -3.34 -4.57
C THR A 225 -17.96 -1.82 -4.72
N ARG A 226 -19.07 -1.15 -4.40
CA ARG A 226 -19.17 0.31 -4.41
C ARG A 226 -18.41 0.91 -3.23
N GLU A 227 -18.54 0.32 -2.05
CA GLU A 227 -17.79 0.71 -0.86
C GLU A 227 -16.27 0.67 -1.12
N ILE A 228 -15.77 -0.45 -1.67
CA ILE A 228 -14.34 -0.62 -2.00
C ILE A 228 -13.87 0.42 -3.02
N ALA A 229 -14.68 0.71 -4.05
CA ALA A 229 -14.33 1.72 -5.05
C ALA A 229 -14.27 3.14 -4.45
N ILE A 230 -15.17 3.47 -3.53
CA ILE A 230 -15.17 4.75 -2.81
C ILE A 230 -13.94 4.83 -1.90
N LYS A 231 -13.65 3.77 -1.13
CA LYS A 231 -12.43 3.68 -0.31
C LYS A 231 -11.17 3.88 -1.14
N TYR A 232 -11.07 3.26 -2.31
CA TYR A 232 -9.91 3.43 -3.19
C TYR A 232 -9.68 4.88 -3.61
N ARG A 233 -10.72 5.59 -4.09
CA ARG A 233 -10.56 7.01 -4.44
C ARG A 233 -10.33 7.91 -3.22
N LEU A 234 -10.94 7.58 -2.08
CA LEU A 234 -10.75 8.29 -0.82
C LEU A 234 -9.30 8.15 -0.32
N HIS A 235 -8.76 6.94 -0.27
CA HIS A 235 -7.38 6.67 0.16
C HIS A 235 -6.36 7.42 -0.70
N ARG A 236 -6.60 7.54 -2.01
CA ARG A 236 -5.75 8.33 -2.89
C ARG A 236 -5.76 9.83 -2.55
N LYS A 237 -6.92 10.39 -2.20
CA LYS A 237 -7.04 11.77 -1.71
C LYS A 237 -6.39 11.96 -0.33
N LEU A 238 -6.57 11.00 0.57
CA LEU A 238 -5.95 11.03 1.89
C LEU A 238 -4.41 11.03 1.77
N LEU A 239 -3.85 10.26 0.84
CA LEU A 239 -2.41 10.30 0.58
C LEU A 239 -1.96 11.67 0.07
N LEU A 240 -2.68 12.27 -0.89
CA LEU A 240 -2.36 13.62 -1.38
C LEU A 240 -2.38 14.64 -0.24
N GLN A 241 -3.39 14.59 0.62
CA GLN A 241 -3.46 15.46 1.81
C GLN A 241 -2.28 15.19 2.76
N LYS A 242 -1.96 13.91 3.02
CA LYS A 242 -0.83 13.52 3.87
C LYS A 242 0.50 14.06 3.33
N ILE A 243 0.69 14.06 2.01
CA ILE A 243 1.87 14.62 1.36
C ILE A 243 1.91 16.14 1.52
N ILE A 244 0.78 16.84 1.36
CA ILE A 244 0.69 18.28 1.61
C ILE A 244 1.10 18.60 3.05
N ASP A 245 0.53 17.88 4.02
CA ASP A 245 0.83 18.06 5.44
C ASP A 245 2.30 17.75 5.77
N ALA A 246 2.86 16.71 5.13
CA ALA A 246 4.27 16.36 5.28
C ALA A 246 5.19 17.43 4.67
N LEU A 247 4.82 18.02 3.53
CA LEU A 247 5.57 19.12 2.93
C LEU A 247 5.48 20.41 3.76
N ASP A 248 4.38 20.67 4.45
CA ASP A 248 4.28 21.78 5.42
C ASP A 248 5.25 21.57 6.58
N ILE A 249 5.22 20.39 7.20
CA ILE A 249 6.14 20.03 8.28
C ILE A 249 7.59 20.10 7.81
N TYR A 250 7.87 19.65 6.58
CA TYR A 250 9.19 19.74 5.97
C TYR A 250 9.68 21.18 5.86
N GLN A 251 8.84 22.09 5.36
CA GLN A 251 9.18 23.51 5.21
C GLN A 251 9.47 24.22 6.54
N ASP A 252 8.73 23.84 7.58
CA ASP A 252 8.88 24.38 8.95
C ASP A 252 10.13 23.86 9.65
N ARG A 253 10.46 22.58 9.44
CA ARG A 253 11.51 21.87 10.17
C ARG A 253 12.82 21.71 9.42
N ILE A 254 12.88 22.08 8.14
CA ILE A 254 14.15 22.07 7.40
C ILE A 254 15.14 23.02 8.07
N LEU A 255 16.16 22.43 8.69
CA LEU A 255 17.27 23.14 9.30
C LEU A 255 18.45 23.14 8.33
N PHE A 256 19.04 24.32 8.19
CA PHE A 256 20.18 24.67 7.32
C PHE A 256 19.88 24.89 5.86
#